data_AF-A0A1H8P677-F1
#
_entry.id   AF-A0A1H8P677-F1
#
_cell.length_a   1.000
_cell.length_b   1.000
_cell.length_c   1.000
_cell.angle_alpha   90.00
_cell.angle_beta   90.00
_cell.angle_gamma   90.00
#
_symmetry.space_group_name_H-M   'P 1'
#
loop_
_entity.id
_entity.type
_entity.pdbx_description
1 polymer ?
#
loop_
_entity_poly.entity_id
_entity_poly.type
_entity_poly.pdbx_seq_one_letter_code
_entity_poly.pdbx_strand_id
1 'polypeptide(L)'
;GKGQFTVEEGTDAPRVGAVLYVKSYATATWPGMLDALGAARDTIITHSYTPIERGSITEFVKRRVAQMRAAEDIAATVEAQLFVAADKSESGELGFGVHQMTITVFAEDQATLDAEVARIRGIAHQNGMRLVREVTALEAGFFAMHPGNMDYRARDMTVSSVNFADMAALHAADTGTPGARLPWQTPLTLFQTLQGSLHRFSFHEPGDPKAEPTNGHTLVLGKSGGGKTTTAAFLAAQAQRAGGRTIIFDKEAGLKMAVRALGGRYAEIRAGRPTGLNPLATEFGERGEAWVLDWLVALLEQRSGPMTPLQSEALKSAISQNGKARQDLRNFRAFQELFGDVGDGLDLAQRLREWAPDGRYGWVFGEASEPVVDFTSHDVTAVDLTE
;
A
#
# COMPACT_ATOMS: atom_id res chain seq x y z
N GLY A 1 4.54 24.89 37.92
CA GLY A 1 4.98 24.81 36.52
C GLY A 1 3.84 24.30 35.64
N LYS A 2 3.86 24.55 34.33
CA LYS A 2 2.81 24.15 33.37
C LYS A 2 2.70 22.62 33.11
N GLY A 3 3.23 21.78 34.02
CA GLY A 3 3.29 20.32 33.82
C GLY A 3 4.17 19.93 32.63
N GLN A 4 5.36 20.51 32.53
CA GLN A 4 6.29 20.27 31.43
C GLN A 4 7.71 20.08 31.96
N PHE A 5 8.53 19.39 31.18
CA PHE A 5 9.96 19.23 31.41
C PHE A 5 10.72 19.55 30.12
N THR A 6 12.02 19.80 30.24
CA THR A 6 12.92 20.03 29.09
C THR A 6 13.87 18.85 29.00
N VAL A 7 14.14 18.40 27.79
CA VAL A 7 15.09 17.33 27.48
C VAL A 7 16.24 17.93 26.68
N GLU A 8 17.45 17.77 27.19
CA GLU A 8 18.69 18.25 26.57
C GLU A 8 19.54 17.03 26.17
N GLU A 9 19.55 16.71 24.87
CA GLU A 9 20.33 15.60 24.30
C GLU A 9 21.63 16.13 23.69
N GLY A 10 22.55 16.56 24.54
CA GLY A 10 23.91 16.95 24.12
C GLY A 10 23.93 18.11 23.12
N THR A 11 24.24 17.82 21.84
CA THR A 11 24.38 18.83 20.78
C THR A 11 23.07 19.18 20.07
N ASP A 12 22.01 18.42 20.30
CA ASP A 12 20.71 18.65 19.66
C ASP A 12 19.95 19.80 20.32
N ALA A 13 19.00 20.38 19.58
CA ALA A 13 18.16 21.45 20.12
C ALA A 13 17.34 20.90 21.31
N PRO A 14 17.26 21.65 22.43
CA PRO A 14 16.49 21.22 23.59
C PRO A 14 15.02 21.06 23.21
N ARG A 15 14.41 19.97 23.67
CA ARG A 15 13.01 19.64 23.43
C ARG A 15 12.18 19.83 24.68
N VAL A 16 10.88 20.03 24.52
CA VAL A 16 9.94 20.08 25.64
C VAL A 16 9.11 18.81 25.71
N GLY A 17 8.75 18.40 26.91
CA GLY A 17 7.96 17.20 27.13
C GLY A 17 6.85 17.38 28.16
N ALA A 18 5.83 16.51 28.08
CA ALA A 18 4.74 16.42 29.04
C ALA A 18 4.37 14.96 29.31
N VAL A 19 3.97 14.65 30.54
CA VAL A 19 3.41 13.34 30.91
C VAL A 19 1.90 13.49 31.09
N LEU A 20 1.13 12.60 30.47
CA LEU A 20 -0.30 12.46 30.69
C LEU A 20 -0.56 11.19 31.51
N TYR A 21 -1.48 11.26 32.46
CA TYR A 21 -1.94 10.11 33.23
C TYR A 21 -3.44 9.89 33.03
N VAL A 22 -3.90 8.66 33.25
CA VAL A 22 -5.32 8.33 33.22
C VAL A 22 -5.99 8.80 34.51
N LYS A 23 -6.89 9.78 34.41
CA LYS A 23 -7.71 10.21 35.56
C LYS A 23 -8.96 9.34 35.74
N SER A 24 -9.51 8.82 34.65
CA SER A 24 -10.60 7.84 34.67
C SER A 24 -10.54 6.96 33.43
N TYR A 25 -10.69 5.65 33.63
CA TYR A 25 -10.85 4.68 32.53
C TYR A 25 -12.25 4.75 31.92
N ALA A 26 -12.38 4.18 30.73
CA ALA A 26 -13.67 3.97 30.08
C ALA A 26 -14.51 2.94 30.86
N THR A 27 -15.83 3.05 30.73
CA THR A 27 -16.78 2.10 31.37
C THR A 27 -16.74 0.71 30.74
N ALA A 28 -16.23 0.62 29.51
CA ALA A 28 -15.99 -0.62 28.79
C ALA A 28 -14.68 -0.50 28.00
N THR A 29 -13.98 -1.61 27.82
CA THR A 29 -12.75 -1.70 27.02
C THR A 29 -12.95 -2.72 25.91
N TRP A 30 -12.20 -2.57 24.83
CA TRP A 30 -12.17 -3.52 23.71
C TRP A 30 -10.79 -3.49 23.04
N PRO A 31 -10.38 -4.59 22.37
CA PRO A 31 -9.13 -4.62 21.64
C PRO A 31 -9.09 -3.51 20.58
N GLY A 32 -8.04 -2.71 20.63
CA GLY A 32 -7.80 -1.64 19.66
C GLY A 32 -8.38 -0.27 20.04
N MET A 33 -8.97 -0.13 21.23
CA MET A 33 -9.56 1.15 21.68
C MET A 33 -8.56 2.32 21.75
N LEU A 34 -7.25 2.04 21.69
CA LEU A 34 -6.17 3.03 21.75
C LEU A 34 -5.36 3.14 20.44
N ASP A 35 -5.74 2.48 19.35
CA ASP A 35 -4.93 2.39 18.12
C ASP A 35 -4.67 3.74 17.46
N ALA A 36 -5.63 4.66 17.58
CA ALA A 36 -5.50 6.02 17.09
C ALA A 36 -4.35 6.78 17.79
N LEU A 37 -3.92 6.36 18.98
CA LEU A 37 -2.72 6.89 19.63
C LEU A 37 -1.42 6.47 18.93
N GLY A 38 -1.42 5.38 18.16
CA GLY A 38 -0.27 4.94 17.35
C GLY A 38 0.10 5.89 16.21
N ALA A 39 -0.79 6.83 15.85
CA ALA A 39 -0.47 7.92 14.92
C ALA A 39 0.26 9.10 15.58
N ALA A 40 0.43 9.09 16.91
CA ALA A 40 1.16 10.13 17.62
C ALA A 40 2.66 10.03 17.33
N ARG A 41 3.25 11.17 16.94
CA ARG A 41 4.70 11.29 16.75
C ARG A 41 5.37 11.51 18.09
N ASP A 42 6.60 11.01 18.23
CA ASP A 42 7.47 11.21 19.40
C ASP A 42 6.74 11.10 20.74
N THR A 43 6.03 9.99 20.90
CA THR A 43 5.22 9.70 22.07
C THR A 43 5.60 8.31 22.61
N ILE A 44 5.65 8.19 23.94
CA ILE A 44 5.88 6.92 24.62
C ILE A 44 4.64 6.60 25.44
N ILE A 45 3.96 5.51 25.09
CA ILE A 45 2.82 4.98 25.84
C ILE A 45 3.34 3.87 26.73
N THR A 46 3.24 4.05 28.04
CA THR A 46 3.70 3.07 29.02
C THR A 46 2.52 2.46 29.72
N HIS A 47 2.49 1.12 29.79
CA HIS A 47 1.60 0.39 30.69
C HIS A 47 2.43 -0.40 31.69
N SER A 48 2.14 -0.23 32.98
CA SER A 48 2.70 -1.04 34.06
C SER A 48 1.57 -1.77 34.76
N TYR A 49 1.66 -3.10 34.88
CA TYR A 49 0.64 -3.94 35.52
C TYR A 49 1.30 -4.87 36.54
N THR A 50 0.93 -4.76 37.81
CA THR A 50 1.36 -5.67 38.88
C THR A 50 0.16 -6.51 39.34
N PRO A 51 0.16 -7.84 39.12
CA PRO A 51 -0.90 -8.71 39.60
C PRO A 51 -1.12 -8.59 41.12
N ILE A 52 -2.37 -8.61 41.55
CA ILE A 52 -2.77 -8.66 42.96
C ILE A 52 -3.11 -10.10 43.32
N GLU A 53 -2.75 -10.52 44.52
CA GLU A 53 -3.10 -11.84 45.05
C GLU A 53 -4.63 -12.01 45.14
N ARG A 54 -5.14 -13.17 44.68
CA ARG A 54 -6.59 -13.43 44.57
C ARG A 54 -7.36 -13.20 45.88
N GLY A 55 -6.83 -13.69 47.01
CA GLY A 55 -7.49 -13.54 48.32
C GLY A 55 -7.61 -12.07 48.78
N SER A 56 -6.74 -11.19 48.29
CA SER A 56 -6.79 -9.76 48.62
C SER A 56 -7.91 -9.01 47.87
N ILE A 57 -8.38 -9.54 46.74
CA ILE A 57 -9.43 -8.89 45.92
C ILE A 57 -10.79 -8.95 46.63
N THR A 58 -11.14 -10.08 47.23
CA THR A 58 -12.40 -10.24 47.97
C THR A 58 -12.50 -9.25 49.13
N GLU A 59 -11.42 -9.09 49.90
CA GLU A 59 -11.36 -8.12 51.00
C GLU A 59 -11.40 -6.67 50.51
N PHE A 60 -10.75 -6.38 49.37
CA PHE A 60 -10.83 -5.08 48.72
C PHE A 60 -12.27 -4.75 48.30
N VAL A 61 -12.97 -5.69 47.67
CA VAL A 61 -14.38 -5.55 47.26
C VAL A 61 -15.29 -5.29 48.47
N LYS A 62 -15.18 -6.11 49.53
CA LYS A 62 -15.97 -5.91 50.76
C LYS A 62 -15.77 -4.51 51.34
N ARG A 63 -14.51 -4.04 51.41
CA ARG A 63 -14.19 -2.70 51.90
C ARG A 63 -14.78 -1.61 51.02
N ARG A 64 -14.69 -1.76 49.69
CA ARG A 64 -15.23 -0.78 48.73
C ARG A 64 -16.75 -0.68 48.82
N VAL A 65 -17.44 -1.81 48.90
CA VAL A 65 -18.90 -1.87 49.08
C VAL A 65 -19.32 -1.21 50.40
N ALA A 66 -18.60 -1.48 51.50
CA ALA A 66 -18.88 -0.82 52.78
C ALA A 66 -18.75 0.71 52.71
N GLN A 67 -17.74 1.22 52.00
CA GLN A 67 -17.57 2.66 51.76
C GLN A 67 -18.70 3.24 50.90
N MET A 68 -19.12 2.55 49.84
CA MET A 68 -20.22 3.00 48.97
C MET A 68 -21.55 3.10 49.74
N ARG A 69 -21.85 2.08 50.56
CA ARG A 69 -23.03 2.09 51.44
C ARG A 69 -22.99 3.24 52.44
N ALA A 70 -21.83 3.55 53.01
CA ALA A 70 -21.66 4.65 53.95
C ALA A 70 -21.77 6.05 53.30
N ALA A 71 -21.55 6.16 51.99
CA ALA A 71 -21.66 7.40 51.23
C ALA A 71 -23.07 7.66 50.65
N GLU A 72 -24.05 6.79 50.94
CA GLU A 72 -25.40 6.77 50.32
C GLU A 72 -25.38 6.73 48.78
N ASP A 73 -24.25 6.33 48.19
CA ASP A 73 -24.02 6.22 46.75
C ASP A 73 -24.47 4.81 46.28
N ILE A 74 -25.78 4.60 46.25
CA ILE A 74 -26.38 3.28 46.01
C ILE A 74 -26.64 3.07 44.52
N ALA A 75 -25.69 2.43 43.84
CA ALA A 75 -25.95 1.71 42.61
C ALA A 75 -25.93 0.19 42.91
N ALA A 76 -27.07 -0.38 43.30
CA ALA A 76 -27.18 -1.81 43.65
C ALA A 76 -26.60 -2.75 42.57
N THR A 77 -26.69 -2.33 41.30
CA THR A 77 -26.07 -3.01 40.16
C THR A 77 -24.54 -3.06 40.24
N VAL A 78 -23.89 -1.97 40.67
CA VAL A 78 -22.42 -1.90 40.79
C VAL A 78 -21.94 -2.78 41.95
N GLU A 79 -22.67 -2.80 43.07
CA GLU A 79 -22.38 -3.70 44.17
C GLU A 79 -22.41 -5.17 43.73
N ALA A 80 -23.49 -5.58 43.04
CA ALA A 80 -23.61 -6.94 42.52
C ALA A 80 -22.47 -7.28 41.55
N GLN A 81 -22.09 -6.35 40.66
CA GLN A 81 -20.97 -6.52 39.73
C GLN A 81 -19.63 -6.70 40.44
N LEU A 82 -19.39 -5.98 41.54
CA LEU A 82 -18.16 -6.11 42.33
C LEU A 82 -18.05 -7.50 42.99
N PHE A 83 -19.15 -8.05 43.50
CA PHE A 83 -19.15 -9.42 44.06
C PHE A 83 -18.94 -10.48 42.98
N VAL A 84 -19.62 -10.38 41.84
CA VAL A 84 -19.38 -11.29 40.71
C VAL A 84 -17.92 -11.25 40.25
N ALA A 85 -17.31 -10.05 40.23
CA ALA A 85 -15.89 -9.89 39.91
C ALA A 85 -14.96 -10.55 40.95
N ALA A 86 -15.28 -10.46 42.24
CA ALA A 86 -14.54 -11.14 43.30
C ALA A 86 -14.63 -12.67 43.16
N ASP A 87 -15.82 -13.21 42.93
CA ASP A 87 -16.03 -14.66 42.76
C ASP A 87 -15.23 -15.20 41.57
N LYS A 88 -15.21 -14.46 40.45
CA LYS A 88 -14.39 -14.79 39.27
C LYS A 88 -12.88 -14.72 39.55
N SER A 89 -12.45 -13.85 40.46
CA SER A 89 -11.06 -13.79 40.91
C SER A 89 -10.68 -14.99 41.77
N GLU A 90 -11.56 -15.41 42.69
CA GLU A 90 -11.33 -16.59 43.52
C GLU A 90 -11.28 -17.87 42.68
N SER A 91 -12.21 -18.02 41.73
CA SER A 91 -12.23 -19.17 40.81
C SER A 91 -11.05 -19.21 39.83
N GLY A 92 -10.38 -18.07 39.63
CA GLY A 92 -9.28 -17.91 38.67
C GLY A 92 -9.71 -17.61 37.24
N GLU A 93 -11.00 -17.35 37.00
CA GLU A 93 -11.54 -16.92 35.71
C GLU A 93 -11.08 -15.49 35.35
N LEU A 94 -10.87 -14.62 36.35
CA LEU A 94 -10.50 -13.22 36.14
C LEU A 94 -9.39 -12.77 37.08
N GLY A 95 -8.23 -12.36 36.54
CA GLY A 95 -7.17 -11.73 37.33
C GLY A 95 -7.39 -10.23 37.52
N PHE A 96 -6.84 -9.66 38.59
CA PHE A 96 -6.78 -8.21 38.85
C PHE A 96 -5.35 -7.77 39.12
N GLY A 97 -5.05 -6.51 38.81
CA GLY A 97 -3.73 -5.93 39.03
C GLY A 97 -3.77 -4.43 39.18
N VAL A 98 -2.73 -3.91 39.84
CA VAL A 98 -2.45 -2.48 39.92
C VAL A 98 -1.88 -2.03 38.58
N HIS A 99 -2.62 -1.19 37.87
CA HIS A 99 -2.27 -0.71 36.55
C HIS A 99 -2.03 0.81 36.54
N GLN A 100 -0.92 1.20 35.95
CA GLN A 100 -0.64 2.59 35.59
C GLN A 100 -0.48 2.67 34.07
N MET A 101 -1.16 3.63 33.45
CA MET A 101 -0.92 4.03 32.08
C MET A 101 -0.51 5.49 32.04
N THR A 102 0.64 5.77 31.42
CA THR A 102 1.12 7.12 31.14
C THR A 102 1.41 7.29 29.66
N ILE A 103 1.24 8.52 29.17
CA ILE A 103 1.63 8.91 27.82
C ILE A 103 2.59 10.09 27.94
N THR A 104 3.85 9.88 27.57
CA THR A 104 4.87 10.91 27.53
C THR A 104 4.98 11.44 26.11
N VAL A 105 4.80 12.75 25.94
CA VAL A 105 4.82 13.43 24.63
C VAL A 105 6.04 14.35 24.59
N PHE A 106 6.77 14.34 23.48
CA PHE A 106 7.91 15.23 23.24
C PHE A 106 7.65 16.11 22.01
N ALA A 107 8.11 17.35 22.03
CA ALA A 107 7.97 18.29 20.92
C ALA A 107 9.14 19.27 20.86
N GLU A 108 9.31 19.92 19.71
CA GLU A 108 10.35 20.94 19.48
C GLU A 108 10.10 22.21 20.30
N ASP A 109 8.83 22.60 20.46
CA ASP A 109 8.43 23.80 21.19
C ASP A 109 7.13 23.62 21.98
N GLN A 110 6.83 24.61 22.82
CA GLN A 110 5.67 24.60 23.71
C GLN A 110 4.34 24.59 22.96
N ALA A 111 4.23 25.31 21.84
CA ALA A 111 2.99 25.41 21.09
C ALA A 111 2.64 24.06 20.45
N THR A 112 3.64 23.39 19.89
CA THR A 112 3.54 22.06 19.30
C THR A 112 3.20 21.01 20.37
N LEU A 113 3.84 21.09 21.55
CA LEU A 113 3.52 20.21 22.68
C LEU A 113 2.05 20.34 23.10
N ASP A 114 1.55 21.56 23.24
CA ASP A 114 0.18 21.81 23.69
C ASP A 114 -0.85 21.33 22.65
N ALA A 115 -0.56 21.46 21.36
CA ALA A 115 -1.39 20.94 20.27
C ALA A 115 -1.45 19.40 20.30
N GLU A 116 -0.32 18.72 20.42
CA GLU A 116 -0.26 17.25 20.47
C GLU A 116 -0.92 16.69 21.73
N VAL A 117 -0.70 17.31 22.89
CA VAL A 117 -1.40 16.95 24.14
C VAL A 117 -2.91 17.09 23.98
N ALA A 118 -3.39 18.17 23.35
CA ALA A 118 -4.81 18.37 23.10
C ALA A 118 -5.38 17.28 22.18
N ARG A 119 -4.65 16.93 21.11
CA ARG A 119 -5.04 15.88 20.15
C ARG A 119 -5.13 14.51 20.82
N ILE A 120 -4.11 14.10 21.58
CA ILE A 120 -4.06 12.83 22.31
C ILE A 120 -5.21 12.74 23.33
N ARG A 121 -5.46 13.82 24.08
CA ARG A 121 -6.60 13.89 25.00
C ARG A 121 -7.94 13.75 24.30
N GLY A 122 -8.08 14.34 23.11
CA GLY A 122 -9.27 14.20 22.27
C GLY A 122 -9.52 12.75 21.84
N ILE A 123 -8.49 12.05 21.38
CA ILE A 123 -8.55 10.64 20.99
C ILE A 123 -8.97 9.75 22.18
N ALA A 124 -8.31 9.93 23.33
CA ALA A 124 -8.66 9.16 24.52
C ALA A 124 -10.11 9.44 24.97
N HIS A 125 -10.54 10.70 24.92
CA HIS A 125 -11.89 11.10 25.32
C HIS A 125 -12.98 10.48 24.43
N GLN A 126 -12.75 10.39 23.11
CA GLN A 126 -13.67 9.71 22.18
C GLN A 126 -13.83 8.22 22.51
N ASN A 127 -12.82 7.59 23.11
CA ASN A 127 -12.83 6.21 23.57
C ASN A 127 -13.22 6.07 25.07
N GLY A 128 -13.81 7.12 25.66
CA GLY A 128 -14.31 7.09 27.05
C GLY A 128 -13.23 7.24 28.13
N MET A 129 -11.97 7.45 27.77
CA MET A 129 -10.86 7.64 28.72
C MET A 129 -10.54 9.12 28.95
N ARG A 130 -10.32 9.51 30.20
CA ARG A 130 -9.92 10.89 30.55
C ARG A 130 -8.45 10.97 30.88
N LEU A 131 -7.68 11.56 29.98
CA LEU A 131 -6.27 11.90 30.20
C LEU A 131 -6.10 13.31 30.76
N VAL A 132 -5.19 13.46 31.73
CA VAL A 132 -4.84 14.72 32.37
C VAL A 132 -3.32 14.89 32.35
N ARG A 133 -2.86 16.11 32.06
CA ARG A 133 -1.44 16.47 32.11
C ARG A 133 -0.96 16.48 33.55
N GLU A 134 0.09 15.73 33.84
CA GLU A 134 0.69 15.62 35.16
C GLU A 134 1.45 16.91 35.49
N VAL A 135 1.30 17.37 36.72
CA VAL A 135 1.90 18.61 37.24
C VAL A 135 2.58 18.36 38.57
N THR A 136 1.99 17.52 39.42
CA THR A 136 2.44 17.30 40.80
C THR A 136 3.44 16.17 40.89
N ALA A 137 3.13 15.04 40.22
CA ALA A 137 3.97 13.85 40.22
C ALA A 137 4.72 13.70 38.89
N LEU A 138 5.14 14.82 38.27
CA LEU A 138 5.68 14.82 36.91
C LEU A 138 6.95 13.98 36.78
N GLU A 139 7.92 14.19 37.68
CA GLU A 139 9.18 13.43 37.70
C GLU A 139 8.93 11.95 37.95
N ALA A 140 8.10 11.62 38.94
CA ALA A 140 7.68 10.25 39.23
C ALA A 140 7.01 9.58 38.01
N GLY A 141 6.04 10.26 37.37
CA GLY A 141 5.36 9.77 36.17
C GLY A 141 6.29 9.58 34.98
N PHE A 142 7.30 10.46 34.82
CA PHE A 142 8.34 10.30 33.81
C PHE A 142 9.25 9.11 34.13
N PHE A 143 9.79 8.99 35.35
CA PHE A 143 10.71 7.89 35.69
C PHE A 143 10.02 6.52 35.77
N ALA A 144 8.73 6.47 36.10
CA ALA A 144 7.92 5.24 36.14
C ALA A 144 7.80 4.53 34.78
N MET A 145 8.09 5.22 33.67
CA MET A 145 8.09 4.60 32.34
C MET A 145 9.23 3.58 32.13
N HIS A 146 10.29 3.67 32.93
CA HIS A 146 11.44 2.80 32.79
C HIS A 146 11.18 1.44 33.46
N PRO A 147 11.55 0.31 32.82
CA PRO A 147 11.45 -1.00 33.46
C PRO A 147 12.19 -1.03 34.80
N GLY A 148 11.56 -1.60 35.84
CA GLY A 148 12.12 -1.67 37.19
C GLY A 148 11.76 -0.50 38.12
N ASN A 149 11.26 0.62 37.58
CA ASN A 149 10.92 1.82 38.36
C ASN A 149 9.48 1.82 38.91
N MET A 150 8.96 0.66 39.32
CA MET A 150 7.56 0.53 39.76
C MET A 150 7.23 1.34 41.02
N ASP A 151 8.22 1.67 41.84
CA ASP A 151 8.05 2.49 43.05
C ASP A 151 7.72 3.96 42.75
N TYR A 152 8.00 4.42 41.52
CA TYR A 152 7.65 5.78 41.08
C TYR A 152 6.23 5.89 40.52
N ARG A 153 5.47 4.79 40.45
CA ARG A 153 4.10 4.85 39.95
C ARG A 153 3.24 5.75 40.83
N ALA A 154 2.53 6.65 40.18
CA ALA A 154 1.51 7.49 40.77
C ALA A 154 0.23 7.37 39.95
N ARG A 155 -0.93 7.60 40.58
CA ARG A 155 -2.24 7.54 39.89
C ARG A 155 -2.56 6.15 39.32
N ASP A 156 -2.09 5.10 39.98
CA ASP A 156 -2.44 3.73 39.64
C ASP A 156 -3.89 3.41 40.02
N MET A 157 -4.44 2.40 39.36
CA MET A 157 -5.79 1.91 39.63
C MET A 157 -5.83 0.39 39.50
N THR A 158 -6.71 -0.24 40.27
CA THR A 158 -6.99 -1.67 40.10
C THR A 158 -7.83 -1.88 38.85
N VAL A 159 -7.31 -2.66 37.90
CA VAL A 159 -8.01 -3.06 36.68
C VAL A 159 -7.99 -4.58 36.55
N SER A 160 -8.96 -5.13 35.83
CA SER A 160 -8.93 -6.55 35.50
C SER A 160 -7.84 -6.84 34.45
N SER A 161 -7.35 -8.07 34.44
CA SER A 161 -6.44 -8.59 33.42
C SER A 161 -6.99 -8.48 32.00
N VAL A 162 -8.30 -8.62 31.82
CA VAL A 162 -8.97 -8.47 30.52
C VAL A 162 -8.95 -7.01 30.07
N ASN A 163 -9.33 -6.07 30.96
CA ASN A 163 -9.29 -4.65 30.62
C ASN A 163 -7.86 -4.17 30.32
N PHE A 164 -6.87 -4.68 31.08
CA PHE A 164 -5.47 -4.42 30.79
C PHE A 164 -5.09 -4.93 29.39
N ALA A 165 -5.48 -6.16 29.04
CA ALA A 165 -5.20 -6.75 27.73
C ALA A 165 -5.85 -5.97 26.58
N ASP A 166 -7.10 -5.51 26.75
CA ASP A 166 -7.79 -4.68 25.75
C ASP A 166 -7.04 -3.36 25.47
N MET A 167 -6.46 -2.76 26.51
CA MET A 167 -5.72 -1.50 26.40
C MET A 167 -4.26 -1.67 25.99
N ALA A 168 -3.65 -2.81 26.29
CA ALA A 168 -2.26 -3.10 25.93
C ALA A 168 -2.19 -3.36 24.42
N ALA A 169 -1.96 -2.29 23.64
CA ALA A 169 -1.83 -2.30 22.19
C ALA A 169 -0.55 -3.03 21.73
N LEU A 170 -0.53 -4.36 21.84
CA LEU A 170 0.61 -5.22 21.48
C LEU A 170 0.60 -5.67 20.00
N HIS A 171 -0.27 -5.11 19.17
CA HIS A 171 -0.32 -5.42 17.75
C HIS A 171 0.75 -4.63 16.99
N ALA A 172 1.40 -5.27 16.02
CA ALA A 172 2.38 -4.63 15.16
C ALA A 172 1.72 -4.11 13.88
N ALA A 173 2.20 -2.97 13.37
CA ALA A 173 1.85 -2.51 12.03
C ALA A 173 2.34 -3.52 10.98
N ASP A 174 1.59 -3.67 9.88
CA ASP A 174 2.01 -4.50 8.75
C ASP A 174 3.31 -3.96 8.14
N THR A 175 4.41 -4.68 8.34
CA THR A 175 5.73 -4.30 7.84
C THR A 175 5.98 -4.75 6.39
N GLY A 176 4.96 -5.27 5.72
CA GLY A 176 5.01 -5.75 4.35
C GLY A 176 5.77 -7.07 4.20
N THR A 177 6.12 -7.41 2.96
CA THR A 177 6.65 -8.75 2.64
C THR A 177 8.17 -8.76 2.63
N PRO A 178 8.84 -9.67 3.36
CA PRO A 178 10.29 -9.82 3.29
C PRO A 178 10.71 -10.42 1.94
N GLY A 179 11.93 -10.09 1.50
CA GLY A 179 12.49 -10.55 0.22
C GLY A 179 12.44 -12.07 0.03
N ALA A 180 12.65 -12.85 1.09
CA ALA A 180 12.60 -14.31 1.06
C ALA A 180 11.26 -14.93 0.61
N ARG A 181 10.19 -14.13 0.52
CA ARG A 181 8.88 -14.55 0.00
C ARG A 181 8.46 -13.81 -1.27
N LEU A 182 9.41 -13.19 -1.98
CA LEU A 182 9.14 -12.43 -3.19
C LEU A 182 9.90 -13.03 -4.37
N PRO A 183 9.33 -13.07 -5.58
CA PRO A 183 10.02 -13.58 -6.78
C PRO A 183 11.37 -12.87 -7.03
N TRP A 184 11.43 -11.56 -6.77
CA TRP A 184 12.65 -10.77 -6.92
C TRP A 184 13.63 -10.87 -5.76
N GLN A 185 13.32 -11.66 -4.72
CA GLN A 185 14.13 -11.83 -3.51
C GLN A 185 14.46 -10.53 -2.75
N THR A 186 13.82 -9.43 -3.13
CA THR A 186 13.89 -8.12 -2.49
C THR A 186 12.50 -7.47 -2.57
N PRO A 187 12.07 -6.73 -1.54
CA PRO A 187 11.01 -5.75 -1.72
C PRO A 187 11.39 -4.75 -2.81
N LEU A 188 10.39 -4.25 -3.51
CA LEU A 188 10.58 -3.23 -4.53
C LEU A 188 11.05 -1.92 -3.89
N THR A 189 10.39 -1.49 -2.81
CA THR A 189 10.75 -0.29 -2.06
C THR A 189 10.16 -0.32 -0.65
N LEU A 190 10.47 0.71 0.13
CA LEU A 190 9.95 0.93 1.47
C LEU A 190 9.08 2.18 1.48
N PHE A 191 7.90 2.09 2.08
CA PHE A 191 7.04 3.23 2.36
C PHE A 191 6.90 3.43 3.86
N GLN A 192 6.71 4.67 4.28
CA GLN A 192 6.33 4.97 5.65
C GLN A 192 4.81 4.77 5.81
N THR A 193 4.39 4.04 6.83
CA THR A 193 2.99 3.91 7.21
C THR A 193 2.49 5.18 7.89
N LEU A 194 1.16 5.29 8.09
CA LEU A 194 0.58 6.39 8.85
C LEU A 194 1.07 6.44 10.31
N GLN A 195 1.46 5.29 10.86
CA GLN A 195 2.01 5.13 12.21
C GLN A 195 3.51 5.40 12.27
N GLY A 196 4.14 5.81 11.15
CA GLY A 196 5.56 6.08 11.07
C GLY A 196 6.45 4.84 10.96
N SER A 197 5.87 3.64 10.94
CA SER A 197 6.59 2.38 10.74
C SER A 197 6.96 2.17 9.27
N LEU A 198 7.86 1.22 9.03
CA LEU A 198 8.33 0.87 7.69
C LEU A 198 7.46 -0.24 7.09
N HIS A 199 6.99 -0.04 5.85
CA HIS A 199 6.28 -1.03 5.07
C HIS A 199 7.07 -1.45 3.83
N ARG A 200 7.34 -2.76 3.70
CA ARG A 200 8.03 -3.35 2.56
C ARG A 200 7.06 -3.60 1.41
N PHE A 201 7.07 -2.70 0.44
CA PHE A 201 6.22 -2.78 -0.74
C PHE A 201 6.85 -3.64 -1.84
N SER A 202 6.02 -4.47 -2.46
CA SER A 202 6.32 -5.21 -3.69
C SER A 202 5.05 -5.26 -4.53
N PHE A 203 5.19 -5.34 -5.86
CA PHE A 203 4.03 -5.61 -6.72
C PHE A 203 3.46 -7.01 -6.49
N HIS A 204 4.36 -7.95 -6.22
CA HIS A 204 4.04 -9.37 -6.07
C HIS A 204 3.52 -9.69 -4.67
N GLU A 205 2.45 -10.47 -4.63
CA GLU A 205 2.02 -11.12 -3.38
C GLU A 205 3.08 -12.09 -2.86
N PRO A 206 3.09 -12.39 -1.55
CA PRO A 206 4.03 -13.37 -1.00
C PRO A 206 3.88 -14.76 -1.63
N GLY A 207 4.98 -15.37 -2.01
CA GLY A 207 5.03 -16.72 -2.58
C GLY A 207 6.41 -17.38 -2.41
N ASP A 208 6.57 -18.58 -2.94
CA ASP A 208 7.88 -19.23 -3.04
C ASP A 208 8.68 -18.59 -4.19
N PRO A 209 9.85 -17.97 -3.94
CA PRO A 209 10.68 -17.40 -4.99
C PRO A 209 11.19 -18.42 -6.02
N LYS A 210 11.08 -19.73 -5.73
CA LYS A 210 11.48 -20.82 -6.64
C LYS A 210 10.33 -21.34 -7.50
N ALA A 211 9.10 -20.89 -7.26
CA ALA A 211 7.93 -21.25 -8.05
C ALA A 211 7.64 -20.20 -9.14
N GLU A 212 6.57 -20.42 -9.90
CA GLU A 212 6.02 -19.40 -10.79
C GLU A 212 5.73 -18.11 -10.01
N PRO A 213 6.16 -16.93 -10.52
CA PRO A 213 5.92 -15.66 -9.84
C PRO A 213 4.43 -15.43 -9.57
N THR A 214 4.13 -14.98 -8.35
CA THR A 214 2.78 -14.54 -7.98
C THR A 214 2.31 -13.35 -8.81
N ASN A 215 1.02 -13.08 -8.85
CA ASN A 215 0.49 -11.93 -9.60
C ASN A 215 1.05 -10.60 -9.04
N GLY A 216 1.38 -9.69 -9.96
CA GLY A 216 2.02 -8.40 -9.66
C GLY A 216 1.21 -7.18 -10.14
N HIS A 217 -0.08 -7.32 -10.41
CA HIS A 217 -0.87 -6.25 -11.00
C HIS A 217 -1.05 -5.08 -10.03
N THR A 218 -0.73 -3.87 -10.50
CA THR A 218 -0.77 -2.66 -9.67
C THR A 218 -1.49 -1.54 -10.41
N LEU A 219 -2.39 -0.85 -9.71
CA LEU A 219 -3.14 0.30 -10.22
C LEU A 219 -2.77 1.55 -9.42
N VAL A 220 -2.25 2.58 -10.09
CA VAL A 220 -1.92 3.87 -9.48
C VAL A 220 -2.97 4.91 -9.85
N LEU A 221 -3.79 5.31 -8.87
CA LEU A 221 -4.86 6.30 -9.05
C LEU A 221 -4.51 7.64 -8.40
N GLY A 222 -5.04 8.72 -8.96
CA GLY A 222 -4.84 10.06 -8.44
C GLY A 222 -5.37 11.14 -9.37
N LYS A 223 -5.67 12.32 -8.83
CA LYS A 223 -6.08 13.49 -9.62
C LYS A 223 -4.91 13.99 -10.49
N SER A 224 -5.21 14.83 -11.50
CA SER A 224 -4.15 15.53 -12.22
C SER A 224 -3.31 16.36 -11.25
N GLY A 225 -1.98 16.39 -11.45
CA GLY A 225 -1.04 17.01 -10.50
C GLY A 225 -0.79 16.27 -9.19
N GLY A 226 -1.50 15.17 -8.90
CA GLY A 226 -1.36 14.41 -7.64
C GLY A 226 -0.13 13.49 -7.57
N GLY A 227 0.85 13.64 -8.45
CA GLY A 227 2.09 12.85 -8.43
C GLY A 227 2.04 11.46 -9.05
N LYS A 228 0.96 11.07 -9.75
CA LYS A 228 0.83 9.74 -10.40
C LYS A 228 2.05 9.34 -11.24
N THR A 229 2.45 10.21 -12.17
CA THR A 229 3.58 9.98 -13.09
C THR A 229 4.89 9.89 -12.32
N THR A 230 5.08 10.72 -11.30
CA THR A 230 6.24 10.67 -10.41
C THR A 230 6.31 9.34 -9.66
N THR A 231 5.19 8.88 -9.11
CA THR A 231 5.09 7.58 -8.44
C THR A 231 5.37 6.43 -9.40
N ALA A 232 4.81 6.46 -10.61
CA ALA A 232 5.08 5.44 -11.64
C ALA A 232 6.56 5.41 -12.03
N ALA A 233 7.19 6.57 -12.26
CA ALA A 233 8.61 6.68 -12.54
C ALA A 233 9.48 6.12 -11.41
N PHE A 234 9.14 6.45 -10.15
CA PHE A 234 9.83 5.94 -8.97
C PHE A 234 9.72 4.42 -8.89
N LEU A 235 8.52 3.86 -9.04
CA LEU A 235 8.31 2.41 -8.98
C LEU A 235 9.02 1.68 -10.14
N ALA A 236 9.06 2.28 -11.34
CA ALA A 236 9.82 1.76 -12.47
C ALA A 236 11.33 1.74 -12.19
N ALA A 237 11.88 2.82 -11.64
CA ALA A 237 13.29 2.87 -11.23
C ALA A 237 13.62 1.82 -10.15
N GLN A 238 12.72 1.62 -9.19
CA GLN A 238 12.87 0.58 -8.18
C GLN A 238 12.79 -0.83 -8.77
N ALA A 239 11.99 -1.03 -9.82
CA ALA A 239 11.90 -2.32 -10.51
C ALA A 239 13.20 -2.63 -11.25
N GLN A 240 13.83 -1.62 -11.87
CA GLN A 240 15.16 -1.75 -12.47
C GLN A 240 16.21 -2.14 -11.42
N ARG A 241 16.19 -1.51 -10.23
CA ARG A 241 17.07 -1.91 -9.11
C ARG A 241 16.87 -3.38 -8.71
N ALA A 242 15.65 -3.89 -8.82
CA ALA A 242 15.32 -5.29 -8.52
C ALA A 242 15.64 -6.26 -9.69
N GLY A 243 16.24 -5.78 -10.78
CA GLY A 243 16.59 -6.58 -11.96
C GLY A 243 15.41 -6.87 -12.89
N GLY A 244 14.30 -6.14 -12.76
CA GLY A 244 13.15 -6.28 -13.65
C GLY A 244 13.36 -5.58 -14.98
N ARG A 245 12.75 -6.10 -16.06
CA ARG A 245 12.65 -5.41 -17.35
C ARG A 245 11.42 -4.51 -17.35
N THR A 246 11.55 -3.29 -17.86
CA THR A 246 10.49 -2.28 -17.85
C THR A 246 10.16 -1.81 -19.26
N ILE A 247 8.91 -2.06 -19.68
CA ILE A 247 8.34 -1.57 -20.94
C ILE A 247 7.26 -0.55 -20.59
N ILE A 248 7.39 0.67 -21.10
CA ILE A 248 6.51 1.80 -20.78
C ILE A 248 5.77 2.25 -22.02
N PHE A 249 4.45 2.33 -21.93
CA PHE A 249 3.62 3.04 -22.91
C PHE A 249 3.27 4.39 -22.29
N ASP A 250 3.87 5.45 -22.84
CA ASP A 250 3.80 6.79 -22.30
C ASP A 250 2.90 7.67 -23.15
N LYS A 251 2.29 8.66 -22.50
CA LYS A 251 1.48 9.69 -23.14
C LYS A 251 1.98 11.05 -22.67
N GLU A 252 2.05 12.00 -23.60
CA GLU A 252 2.52 13.38 -23.42
C GLU A 252 3.98 13.47 -22.94
N ALA A 253 4.81 12.49 -23.28
CA ALA A 253 6.22 12.44 -22.90
C ALA A 253 6.52 12.55 -21.40
N GLY A 254 5.57 12.20 -20.53
CA GLY A 254 5.66 12.37 -19.08
C GLY A 254 6.77 11.56 -18.42
N LEU A 255 7.17 10.43 -19.02
CA LEU A 255 8.22 9.54 -18.50
C LEU A 255 9.52 9.61 -19.30
N LYS A 256 9.61 10.45 -20.34
CA LYS A 256 10.77 10.54 -21.23
C LYS A 256 12.09 10.80 -20.51
N MET A 257 12.09 11.74 -19.56
CA MET A 257 13.30 12.04 -18.78
C MET A 257 13.65 10.92 -17.81
N ALA A 258 12.66 10.28 -17.20
CA ALA A 258 12.88 9.15 -16.30
C ALA A 258 13.52 7.95 -17.04
N VAL A 259 13.01 7.63 -18.24
CA VAL A 259 13.56 6.59 -19.10
C VAL A 259 15.02 6.86 -19.46
N ARG A 260 15.33 8.10 -19.87
CA ARG A 260 16.72 8.49 -20.18
C ARG A 260 17.63 8.42 -18.96
N ALA A 261 17.13 8.82 -17.79
CA ALA A 261 17.89 8.75 -16.54
C ALA A 261 18.21 7.30 -16.13
N LEU A 262 17.33 6.36 -16.48
CA LEU A 262 17.53 4.91 -16.30
C LEU A 262 18.40 4.27 -17.41
N GLY A 263 18.97 5.06 -18.33
CA GLY A 263 19.75 4.53 -19.45
C GLY A 263 18.92 3.81 -20.51
N GLY A 264 17.59 3.99 -20.51
CA GLY A 264 16.66 3.35 -21.43
C GLY A 264 16.51 4.06 -22.77
N ARG A 265 15.81 3.39 -23.69
CA ARG A 265 15.44 3.95 -25.00
C ARG A 265 14.01 4.47 -24.99
N TYR A 266 13.82 5.69 -25.49
CA TYR A 266 12.52 6.33 -25.65
C TYR A 266 12.21 6.48 -27.14
N ALA A 267 11.26 5.71 -27.64
CA ALA A 267 10.81 5.68 -29.03
C ALA A 267 9.55 6.54 -29.19
N GLU A 268 9.49 7.34 -30.25
CA GLU A 268 8.34 8.18 -30.55
C GLU A 268 7.64 7.67 -31.81
N ILE A 269 6.38 7.26 -31.68
CA ILE A 269 5.53 6.99 -32.84
C ILE A 269 5.02 8.33 -33.36
N ARG A 270 5.26 8.61 -34.65
CA ARG A 270 4.85 9.87 -35.28
C ARG A 270 4.05 9.61 -36.53
N ALA A 271 2.91 10.30 -36.66
CA ALA A 271 2.03 10.15 -37.80
C ALA A 271 2.77 10.39 -39.13
N GLY A 272 2.58 9.48 -40.08
CA GLY A 272 3.21 9.53 -41.39
C GLY A 272 4.68 9.09 -41.45
N ARG A 273 5.30 8.69 -40.32
CA ARG A 273 6.66 8.11 -40.32
C ARG A 273 6.61 6.58 -40.21
N PRO A 274 7.19 5.83 -41.15
CA PRO A 274 7.28 4.37 -41.08
C PRO A 274 7.83 3.90 -39.72
N THR A 275 7.09 3.03 -39.03
CA THR A 275 7.53 2.54 -37.70
C THR A 275 8.47 1.33 -37.79
N GLY A 276 8.49 0.61 -38.91
CA GLY A 276 9.19 -0.67 -39.03
C GLY A 276 8.61 -1.82 -38.18
N LEU A 277 7.49 -1.61 -37.49
CA LEU A 277 6.79 -2.67 -36.77
C LEU A 277 6.05 -3.56 -37.77
N ASN A 278 6.24 -4.88 -37.67
CA ASN A 278 5.67 -5.81 -38.64
C ASN A 278 5.23 -7.13 -37.98
N PRO A 279 3.96 -7.24 -37.53
CA PRO A 279 3.45 -8.48 -36.95
C PRO A 279 3.43 -9.65 -37.95
N LEU A 280 3.31 -9.38 -39.26
CA LEU A 280 3.33 -10.42 -40.30
C LEU A 280 4.69 -11.13 -40.40
N ALA A 281 5.76 -10.50 -39.92
CA ALA A 281 7.10 -11.09 -39.90
C ALA A 281 7.37 -11.94 -38.65
N THR A 282 6.75 -11.62 -37.51
CA THR A 282 7.06 -12.25 -36.21
C THR A 282 6.09 -13.35 -35.83
N GLU A 283 4.81 -13.23 -36.21
CA GLU A 283 3.75 -14.13 -35.75
C GLU A 283 3.39 -15.16 -36.82
N PHE A 284 4.03 -16.34 -36.75
CA PHE A 284 3.81 -17.45 -37.69
C PHE A 284 3.69 -18.79 -36.95
N GLY A 285 3.20 -19.82 -37.65
CA GLY A 285 2.85 -21.12 -37.05
C GLY A 285 1.47 -21.08 -36.38
N GLU A 286 0.98 -22.24 -35.90
CA GLU A 286 -0.42 -22.41 -35.48
C GLU A 286 -0.91 -21.34 -34.49
N ARG A 287 -0.12 -21.06 -33.44
CA ARG A 287 -0.46 -20.04 -32.44
C ARG A 287 -0.34 -18.61 -32.97
N GLY A 288 0.71 -18.31 -33.72
CA GLY A 288 0.97 -16.97 -34.26
C GLY A 288 -0.06 -16.58 -35.33
N GLU A 289 -0.38 -17.51 -36.23
CA GLU A 289 -1.40 -17.31 -37.28
C GLU A 289 -2.79 -17.06 -36.67
N ALA A 290 -3.15 -17.78 -35.60
CA ALA A 290 -4.41 -17.53 -34.87
C ALA A 290 -4.44 -16.14 -34.23
N TRP A 291 -3.35 -15.71 -33.60
CA TRP A 291 -3.26 -14.38 -33.01
C TRP A 291 -3.33 -13.27 -34.07
N VAL A 292 -2.62 -13.42 -35.20
CA VAL A 292 -2.65 -12.44 -36.31
C VAL A 292 -4.05 -12.34 -36.90
N LEU A 293 -4.76 -13.47 -37.02
CA LEU A 293 -6.14 -13.47 -37.50
C LEU A 293 -7.03 -12.65 -36.58
N ASP A 294 -7.05 -12.94 -35.27
CA ASP A 294 -7.86 -12.21 -34.30
C ASP A 294 -7.51 -10.71 -34.27
N TRP A 295 -6.21 -10.40 -34.34
CA TRP A 295 -5.72 -9.03 -34.36
C TRP A 295 -6.11 -8.27 -35.64
N LEU A 296 -5.95 -8.88 -36.83
CA LEU A 296 -6.34 -8.26 -38.10
C LEU A 296 -7.85 -8.10 -38.21
N VAL A 297 -8.64 -9.07 -37.73
CA VAL A 297 -10.10 -8.93 -37.66
C VAL A 297 -10.45 -7.71 -36.82
N ALA A 298 -9.93 -7.61 -35.58
CA ALA A 298 -10.19 -6.46 -34.72
C ALA A 298 -9.75 -5.12 -35.37
N LEU A 299 -8.60 -5.12 -36.06
CA LEU A 299 -8.07 -3.95 -36.76
C LEU A 299 -8.96 -3.48 -37.91
N LEU A 300 -9.45 -4.43 -38.73
CA LEU A 300 -10.24 -4.15 -39.94
C LEU A 300 -11.72 -3.88 -39.60
N GLU A 301 -12.26 -4.48 -38.54
CA GLU A 301 -13.65 -4.26 -38.11
C GLU A 301 -13.87 -2.91 -37.43
N GLN A 302 -12.85 -2.38 -36.73
CA GLN A 302 -12.95 -1.14 -35.95
C GLN A 302 -13.52 0.05 -36.75
N ARG A 303 -13.28 0.10 -38.07
CA ARG A 303 -13.69 1.20 -38.94
C ARG A 303 -14.71 0.82 -40.01
N SER A 304 -14.81 -0.46 -40.35
CA SER A 304 -15.57 -0.92 -41.51
C SER A 304 -16.68 -1.92 -41.17
N GLY A 305 -16.91 -2.19 -39.87
CA GLY A 305 -17.94 -3.13 -39.41
C GLY A 305 -17.53 -4.60 -39.53
N PRO A 306 -18.40 -5.53 -39.10
CA PRO A 306 -18.04 -6.94 -38.95
C PRO A 306 -17.65 -7.59 -40.28
N MET A 307 -16.72 -8.55 -40.23
CA MET A 307 -16.31 -9.34 -41.39
C MET A 307 -17.36 -10.40 -41.74
N THR A 308 -17.56 -10.65 -43.04
CA THR A 308 -18.38 -11.78 -43.50
C THR A 308 -17.59 -13.09 -43.43
N PRO A 309 -18.26 -14.27 -43.37
CA PRO A 309 -17.57 -15.56 -43.37
C PRO A 309 -16.60 -15.74 -44.54
N LEU A 310 -16.97 -15.22 -45.72
CA LEU A 310 -16.15 -15.27 -46.93
C LEU A 310 -14.86 -14.47 -46.79
N GLN A 311 -14.94 -13.29 -46.17
CA GLN A 311 -13.78 -12.45 -45.90
C GLN A 311 -12.89 -13.05 -44.82
N SER A 312 -13.46 -13.65 -43.77
CA SER A 312 -12.70 -14.33 -42.72
C SER A 312 -11.92 -15.54 -43.25
N GLU A 313 -12.52 -16.35 -44.13
CA GLU A 313 -11.82 -17.46 -44.79
C GLU A 313 -10.70 -16.97 -45.73
N ALA A 314 -10.95 -15.90 -46.48
CA ALA A 314 -9.92 -15.29 -47.32
C ALA A 314 -8.73 -14.76 -46.50
N LEU A 315 -9.01 -14.06 -45.39
CA LEU A 315 -8.00 -13.56 -44.46
C LEU A 315 -7.18 -14.70 -43.84
N LYS A 316 -7.85 -15.76 -43.38
CA LYS A 316 -7.20 -16.96 -42.83
C LYS A 316 -6.28 -17.64 -43.85
N SER A 317 -6.74 -17.78 -45.09
CA SER A 317 -5.93 -18.33 -46.19
C SER A 317 -4.68 -17.48 -46.46
N ALA A 318 -4.85 -16.15 -46.53
CA ALA A 318 -3.74 -15.23 -46.76
C ALA A 318 -2.71 -15.25 -45.60
N ILE A 319 -3.15 -15.32 -44.35
CA ILE A 319 -2.25 -15.44 -43.18
C ILE A 319 -1.41 -16.72 -43.26
N SER A 320 -2.03 -17.85 -43.59
CA SER A 320 -1.28 -19.12 -43.75
C SER A 320 -0.29 -19.07 -44.92
N GLN A 321 -0.64 -18.38 -46.02
CA GLN A 321 0.28 -18.15 -47.14
C GLN A 321 1.46 -17.26 -46.72
N ASN A 322 1.19 -16.17 -45.98
CA ASN A 322 2.22 -15.29 -45.43
C ASN A 322 3.18 -16.03 -44.49
N GLY A 323 2.66 -16.87 -43.59
CA GLY A 323 3.48 -17.68 -42.67
C GLY A 323 4.46 -18.62 -43.39
N LYS A 324 4.12 -19.08 -44.60
CA LYS A 324 4.95 -19.93 -45.46
C LYS A 324 5.85 -19.15 -46.42
N ALA A 325 5.61 -17.85 -46.57
CA ALA A 325 6.42 -16.99 -47.45
C ALA A 325 7.84 -16.81 -46.90
N ARG A 326 8.76 -16.42 -47.78
CA ARG A 326 10.12 -15.99 -47.38
C ARG A 326 10.02 -14.74 -46.50
N GLN A 327 10.98 -14.56 -45.60
CA GLN A 327 10.97 -13.46 -44.63
C GLN A 327 10.84 -12.07 -45.28
N ASP A 328 11.45 -11.86 -46.44
CA ASP A 328 11.39 -10.60 -47.19
C ASP A 328 10.04 -10.32 -47.87
N LEU A 329 9.16 -11.33 -47.93
CA LEU A 329 7.79 -11.21 -48.43
C LEU A 329 6.75 -11.17 -47.30
N ARG A 330 7.17 -11.26 -46.04
CA ARG A 330 6.28 -11.20 -44.87
C ARG A 330 6.02 -9.77 -44.46
N ASN A 331 5.42 -8.98 -45.34
CA ASN A 331 5.16 -7.56 -45.13
C ASN A 331 3.82 -7.16 -45.74
N PHE A 332 3.31 -5.99 -45.36
CA PHE A 332 2.01 -5.51 -45.85
C PHE A 332 1.98 -5.24 -47.36
N ARG A 333 3.13 -5.01 -48.01
CA ARG A 333 3.22 -4.82 -49.47
C ARG A 333 2.88 -6.11 -50.22
N ALA A 334 3.49 -7.22 -49.85
CA ALA A 334 3.21 -8.52 -50.46
C ALA A 334 1.89 -9.11 -49.95
N PHE A 335 1.56 -8.88 -48.67
CA PHE A 335 0.34 -9.40 -48.08
C PHE A 335 -0.93 -8.88 -48.75
N GLN A 336 -1.00 -7.58 -49.09
CA GLN A 336 -2.16 -7.03 -49.81
C GLN A 336 -2.39 -7.67 -51.18
N GLU A 337 -1.34 -8.18 -51.85
CA GLU A 337 -1.43 -8.78 -53.18
C GLU A 337 -2.15 -10.14 -53.14
N LEU A 338 -2.28 -10.74 -51.96
CA LEU A 338 -3.04 -11.97 -51.73
C LEU A 338 -4.56 -11.74 -51.77
N PHE A 339 -5.01 -10.48 -51.77
CA PHE A 339 -6.42 -10.11 -51.70
C PHE A 339 -6.89 -9.56 -53.05
N GLY A 340 -7.76 -10.33 -53.71
CA GLY A 340 -8.53 -9.90 -54.88
C GLY A 340 -10.02 -9.72 -54.54
N ASP A 341 -10.88 -9.80 -55.55
CA ASP A 341 -12.33 -9.90 -55.31
C ASP A 341 -12.64 -11.32 -54.84
N VAL A 342 -13.09 -11.44 -53.60
CA VAL A 342 -13.49 -12.74 -53.03
C VAL A 342 -14.97 -13.01 -53.20
N GLY A 343 -15.68 -12.18 -53.98
CA GLY A 343 -17.15 -12.18 -54.09
C GLY A 343 -17.80 -11.17 -53.13
N ASP A 344 -17.03 -10.22 -52.60
CA ASP A 344 -17.46 -9.17 -51.68
C ASP A 344 -17.39 -7.77 -52.31
N GLY A 345 -17.13 -7.68 -53.62
CA GLY A 345 -17.01 -6.40 -54.31
C GLY A 345 -15.73 -5.64 -53.95
N LEU A 346 -14.65 -6.35 -53.62
CA LEU A 346 -13.35 -5.83 -53.19
C LEU A 346 -13.36 -5.15 -51.81
N ASP A 347 -14.38 -5.36 -50.98
CA ASP A 347 -14.47 -4.72 -49.66
C ASP A 347 -13.26 -5.07 -48.77
N LEU A 348 -12.91 -6.36 -48.64
CA LEU A 348 -11.75 -6.80 -47.85
C LEU A 348 -10.43 -6.22 -48.38
N ALA A 349 -10.25 -6.26 -49.70
CA ALA A 349 -9.05 -5.72 -50.35
C ALA A 349 -8.94 -4.20 -50.12
N GLN A 350 -10.04 -3.46 -50.15
CA GLN A 350 -10.07 -2.02 -49.85
C GLN A 350 -9.73 -1.73 -48.39
N ARG A 351 -10.31 -2.49 -47.44
CA ARG A 351 -10.00 -2.37 -46.01
C ARG A 351 -8.51 -2.58 -45.72
N LEU A 352 -7.89 -3.60 -46.33
CA LEU A 352 -6.46 -3.88 -46.17
C LEU A 352 -5.57 -2.84 -46.86
N ARG A 353 -6.00 -2.30 -48.01
CA ARG A 353 -5.25 -1.29 -48.74
C ARG A 353 -5.02 -0.02 -47.92
N GLU A 354 -5.87 0.30 -46.95
CA GLU A 354 -5.63 1.43 -46.04
C GLU A 354 -4.36 1.26 -45.19
N TRP A 355 -3.93 0.01 -44.94
CA TRP A 355 -2.75 -0.35 -44.13
C TRP A 355 -1.52 -0.74 -44.98
N ALA A 356 -1.70 -0.88 -46.29
CA ALA A 356 -0.63 -1.11 -47.25
C ALA A 356 0.22 0.17 -47.47
N PRO A 357 1.41 0.08 -48.12
CA PRO A 357 2.34 1.22 -48.24
C PRO A 357 1.73 2.53 -48.79
N ASP A 358 0.80 2.44 -49.73
CA ASP A 358 0.13 3.59 -50.35
C ASP A 358 -1.16 4.01 -49.61
N GLY A 359 -1.52 3.31 -48.54
CA GLY A 359 -2.69 3.54 -47.72
C GLY A 359 -2.51 4.63 -46.67
N ARG A 360 -3.64 5.16 -46.17
CA ARG A 360 -3.67 6.19 -45.12
C ARG A 360 -2.87 5.82 -43.86
N TYR A 361 -2.88 4.54 -43.48
CA TYR A 361 -2.20 3.99 -42.31
C TYR A 361 -0.96 3.18 -42.69
N GLY A 362 -0.52 3.24 -43.95
CA GLY A 362 0.67 2.51 -44.44
C GLY A 362 1.94 2.82 -43.67
N TRP A 363 2.02 3.99 -43.05
CA TRP A 363 3.15 4.37 -42.18
C TRP A 363 3.21 3.54 -40.88
N VAL A 364 2.09 3.02 -40.38
CA VAL A 364 2.05 2.30 -39.09
C VAL A 364 2.84 0.99 -39.15
N PHE A 365 2.78 0.28 -40.27
CA PHE A 365 3.56 -0.96 -40.52
C PHE A 365 4.51 -0.82 -41.71
N GLY A 366 4.83 0.43 -42.07
CA GLY A 366 5.70 0.74 -43.18
C GLY A 366 7.13 0.29 -42.89
N GLU A 367 7.81 -0.17 -43.94
CA GLU A 367 9.21 -0.59 -43.85
C GLU A 367 10.12 0.57 -43.42
N ALA A 368 11.03 0.29 -42.49
CA ALA A 368 12.06 1.20 -42.03
C ALA A 368 13.38 0.44 -41.95
N SER A 369 14.52 1.14 -42.12
CA SER A 369 15.85 0.53 -42.00
C SER A 369 16.10 -0.05 -40.60
N GLU A 370 15.52 0.59 -39.58
CA GLU A 370 15.47 0.12 -38.21
C GLU A 370 14.05 0.33 -37.66
N PRO A 371 13.51 -0.60 -36.87
CA PRO A 371 12.23 -0.38 -36.22
C PRO A 371 12.31 0.77 -35.21
N VAL A 372 11.22 1.51 -35.06
CA VAL A 372 11.12 2.66 -34.14
C VAL A 372 11.41 2.25 -32.70
N VAL A 373 11.05 1.01 -32.35
CA VAL A 373 11.34 0.38 -31.07
C VAL A 373 11.85 -1.05 -31.28
N ASP A 374 12.94 -1.37 -30.60
CA ASP A 374 13.46 -2.73 -30.46
C ASP A 374 13.49 -3.08 -28.98
N PHE A 375 12.55 -3.92 -28.56
CA PHE A 375 12.45 -4.34 -27.17
C PHE A 375 13.63 -5.19 -26.71
N THR A 376 14.38 -5.82 -27.62
CA THR A 376 15.52 -6.70 -27.26
C THR A 376 16.78 -5.94 -26.87
N SER A 377 16.84 -4.65 -27.21
CA SER A 377 18.06 -3.85 -27.08
C SER A 377 18.33 -3.29 -25.68
N HIS A 378 17.30 -3.08 -24.85
CA HIS A 378 17.42 -2.41 -23.55
C HIS A 378 16.45 -3.00 -22.51
N ASP A 379 16.88 -3.04 -21.25
CA ASP A 379 16.02 -3.43 -20.11
C ASP A 379 14.93 -2.39 -19.80
N VAL A 380 15.16 -1.13 -20.18
CA VAL A 380 14.18 -0.05 -20.11
C VAL A 380 13.87 0.46 -21.51
N THR A 381 12.64 0.25 -21.95
CA THR A 381 12.15 0.73 -23.24
C THR A 381 10.83 1.44 -23.05
N ALA A 382 10.66 2.60 -23.69
CA ALA A 382 9.41 3.35 -23.67
C ALA A 382 8.97 3.71 -25.07
N VAL A 383 7.65 3.71 -25.28
CA VAL A 383 7.00 4.10 -26.53
C VAL A 383 6.03 5.23 -26.23
N ASP A 384 6.24 6.36 -26.90
CA ASP A 384 5.33 7.50 -26.88
C ASP A 384 4.16 7.26 -27.83
N LEU A 385 2.94 7.34 -27.30
CA LEU A 385 1.67 7.17 -28.03
C LEU A 385 0.85 8.48 -28.04
N THR A 386 1.50 9.65 -27.94
CA THR A 386 0.82 10.95 -27.87
C THR A 386 0.19 11.38 -29.19
N GLU A 387 0.92 11.18 -30.29
CA GLU A 387 0.54 11.56 -31.66
C GLU A 387 -0.20 10.40 -32.33
#